data_AF-A0A5D2RTC6-F1
#
_entry.id   AF-A0A5D2RTC6-F1
#
_cell.length_a   1.000
_cell.length_b   1.000
_cell.length_c   1.000
_cell.angle_alpha   90.00
_cell.angle_beta   90.00
_cell.angle_gamma   90.00
#
_symmetry.space_group_name_H-M   'P 1'
#
loop_
_entity.id
_entity.type
_entity.pdbx_description
1 polymer ?
#
loop_
_entity_poly.entity_id
_entity_poly.type
_entity_poly.pdbx_seq_one_letter_code
_entity_poly.pdbx_strand_id
1 'polypeptide(L)'
;MCIAAFIWQAHPLYPLLLLQNRDEYHNRPTKPVAWWDVDGCEILGGRDEVAGGTWLACSRQGRVACLTNVLELHHLPKAKTRGDLPILFLKSTKSPMEFAQQLITDAHQYKGFNLILADIPSKSMVYASNRPKGDDINIQQVSPGLHVLSNANLDSPCPKALRLRKSFKQMLNKYGNNEVMVKEMVEKLMEDKVKADKSKLPGICALEWEFELSSIFVETDTPLVKFRSKFIERKKQC
;
A
#
# COMPACT_ATOMS: atom_id res chain seq x y z
N MET A 1 -9.64 -1.37 -5.33
CA MET A 1 -9.07 -0.11 -4.83
C MET A 1 -8.19 -0.40 -3.63
N CYS A 2 -7.13 0.35 -3.39
CA CYS A 2 -6.26 0.10 -2.23
C CYS A 2 -5.95 1.40 -1.52
N ILE A 3 -5.76 1.33 -0.22
CA ILE A 3 -5.28 2.45 0.59
C ILE A 3 -4.37 1.93 1.71
N ALA A 4 -3.29 2.67 1.96
CA ALA A 4 -2.35 2.43 3.03
C ALA A 4 -2.11 3.70 3.83
N ALA A 5 -1.89 3.56 5.12
CA ALA A 5 -1.41 4.62 5.99
C ALA A 5 -0.24 4.10 6.81
N PHE A 6 0.82 4.89 6.93
CA PHE A 6 1.99 4.49 7.70
C PHE A 6 2.68 5.65 8.40
N ILE A 7 3.34 5.32 9.52
CA ILE A 7 4.32 6.19 10.18
C ILE A 7 5.70 5.61 9.88
N TRP A 8 6.60 6.44 9.35
CA TRP A 8 7.96 6.05 9.01
C TRP A 8 8.94 6.85 9.84
N GLN A 9 9.78 6.19 10.64
CA GLN A 9 10.82 6.80 11.48
C GLN A 9 10.36 7.96 12.38
N ALA A 10 9.06 8.03 12.68
CA ALA A 10 8.45 9.12 13.42
C ALA A 10 7.61 8.63 14.61
N HIS A 11 7.81 7.38 15.04
CA HIS A 11 7.27 6.84 16.29
C HIS A 11 8.42 6.36 17.18
N PRO A 12 8.38 6.61 18.52
CA PRO A 12 9.46 6.22 19.42
C PRO A 12 9.73 4.71 19.43
N LEU A 13 8.66 3.90 19.42
CA LEU A 13 8.73 2.44 19.54
C LEU A 13 8.76 1.66 18.21
N TYR A 14 8.21 2.22 17.14
CA TYR A 14 8.02 1.51 15.87
C TYR A 14 8.78 2.25 14.77
N PRO A 15 9.80 1.63 14.13
CA PRO A 15 10.46 2.25 12.98
C PRO A 15 9.50 2.37 11.80
N LEU A 16 8.56 1.43 11.69
CA LEU A 16 7.45 1.43 10.75
C LEU A 16 6.19 0.88 11.44
N LEU A 17 5.09 1.63 11.34
CA LEU A 17 3.73 1.10 11.55
C LEU A 17 2.97 1.31 10.26
N LEU A 18 2.47 0.24 9.65
CA LEU A 18 1.81 0.27 8.35
C LEU A 18 0.48 -0.48 8.40
N LEU A 19 -0.58 0.19 7.96
CA LEU A 19 -1.92 -0.36 7.81
C LEU A 19 -2.30 -0.29 6.33
N GLN A 20 -2.86 -1.36 5.79
CA GLN A 20 -3.25 -1.42 4.38
C GLN A 20 -4.57 -2.18 4.18
N ASN A 21 -5.47 -1.58 3.41
CA ASN A 21 -6.64 -2.23 2.86
C ASN A 21 -6.42 -2.50 1.38
N ARG A 22 -6.62 -3.77 0.99
CA ARG A 22 -6.80 -4.17 -0.40
C ARG A 22 -8.28 -4.42 -0.65
N ASP A 23 -8.92 -3.49 -1.33
CA ASP A 23 -10.26 -3.68 -1.90
C ASP A 23 -10.12 -4.29 -3.30
N GLU A 24 -10.76 -5.41 -3.56
CA GLU A 24 -10.67 -6.14 -4.82
C GLU A 24 -11.96 -6.91 -5.09
N TYR A 25 -12.14 -7.44 -6.32
CA TYR A 25 -13.29 -8.25 -6.70
C TYR A 25 -13.55 -9.46 -5.79
N HIS A 26 -14.83 -9.76 -5.48
CA HIS A 26 -15.26 -10.87 -4.58
C HIS A 26 -14.76 -12.20 -5.08
N ASN A 27 -14.76 -12.37 -6.40
CA ASN A 27 -14.37 -13.59 -7.06
C ASN A 27 -12.86 -13.73 -7.28
N ARG A 28 -12.02 -12.82 -6.76
CA ARG A 28 -10.56 -12.92 -6.87
C ARG A 28 -9.98 -13.60 -5.61
N PRO A 29 -9.76 -14.92 -5.62
CA PRO A 29 -9.28 -15.66 -4.46
C PRO A 29 -7.88 -15.19 -4.02
N THR A 30 -7.65 -15.14 -2.70
CA THR A 30 -6.34 -14.89 -2.13
C THR A 30 -6.15 -15.70 -0.84
N LYS A 31 -4.89 -16.01 -0.52
CA LYS A 31 -4.52 -16.64 0.75
C LYS A 31 -4.27 -15.59 1.82
N PRO A 32 -4.65 -15.87 3.08
CA PRO A 32 -4.36 -14.99 4.21
C PRO A 32 -2.85 -14.81 4.41
N VAL A 33 -2.47 -13.84 5.24
CA VAL A 33 -1.07 -13.61 5.61
C VAL A 33 -0.49 -14.88 6.22
N ALA A 34 0.56 -15.40 5.59
CA ALA A 34 1.35 -16.52 6.06
C ALA A 34 2.79 -16.36 5.55
N TRP A 35 3.71 -17.16 6.09
CA TRP A 35 5.02 -17.34 5.47
C TRP A 35 4.89 -18.26 4.27
N TRP A 36 5.51 -17.88 3.15
CA TRP A 36 5.58 -18.71 1.95
C TRP A 36 6.89 -18.49 1.21
N ASP A 37 7.37 -19.55 0.57
CA ASP A 37 8.61 -19.55 -0.19
C ASP A 37 8.37 -19.07 -1.63
N VAL A 38 9.28 -18.24 -2.12
CA VAL A 38 9.39 -17.87 -3.52
C VAL A 38 10.83 -18.09 -4.00
N ASP A 39 11.07 -19.27 -4.57
CA ASP A 39 12.37 -19.70 -5.10
C ASP A 39 13.50 -19.62 -4.05
N GLY A 40 13.25 -20.14 -2.85
CA GLY A 40 14.20 -20.13 -1.73
C GLY A 40 14.22 -18.84 -0.92
N CYS A 41 13.33 -17.88 -1.21
CA CYS A 41 13.15 -16.67 -0.43
C CYS A 41 11.84 -16.73 0.37
N GLU A 42 11.94 -16.80 1.69
CA GLU A 42 10.78 -16.83 2.58
C GLU A 42 10.25 -15.41 2.85
N ILE A 43 8.98 -15.16 2.48
CA ILE A 43 8.31 -13.87 2.68
C ILE A 43 7.02 -14.04 3.48
N LEU A 44 6.64 -13.02 4.24
CA LEU A 44 5.39 -12.96 4.99
C LEU A 44 4.45 -11.98 4.30
N GLY A 45 3.29 -12.45 3.84
CA GLY A 45 2.30 -11.59 3.21
C GLY A 45 1.09 -12.38 2.72
N GLY A 46 0.04 -11.66 2.32
CA GLY A 46 -1.09 -12.29 1.61
C GLY A 46 -0.68 -12.66 0.19
N ARG A 47 -1.32 -13.68 -0.40
CA ARG A 47 -0.97 -14.15 -1.75
C ARG A 47 -2.19 -14.15 -2.66
N ASP A 48 -2.08 -13.48 -3.80
CA ASP A 48 -3.08 -13.51 -4.86
C ASP A 48 -3.07 -14.88 -5.54
N GLU A 49 -4.18 -15.63 -5.52
CA GLU A 49 -4.22 -16.97 -6.11
C GLU A 49 -4.44 -16.95 -7.64
N VAL A 50 -4.86 -15.81 -8.19
CA VAL A 50 -5.08 -15.67 -9.64
C VAL A 50 -3.79 -15.30 -10.35
N ALA A 51 -3.06 -14.31 -9.83
CA ALA A 51 -1.82 -13.84 -10.46
C ALA A 51 -0.54 -14.30 -9.74
N GLY A 52 -0.64 -14.98 -8.60
CA GLY A 52 0.51 -15.48 -7.84
C GLY A 52 1.27 -14.44 -7.01
N GLY A 53 0.99 -13.14 -7.22
CA GLY A 53 1.68 -12.01 -6.60
C GLY A 53 1.24 -11.66 -5.17
N THR A 54 1.73 -10.53 -4.64
CA THR A 54 1.29 -9.95 -3.36
C THR A 54 1.12 -8.43 -3.45
N TRP A 55 0.44 -7.85 -2.47
CA TRP A 55 0.23 -6.41 -2.36
C TRP A 55 0.90 -5.80 -1.12
N LEU A 56 1.22 -6.62 -0.13
CA LEU A 56 1.94 -6.22 1.07
C LEU A 56 2.67 -7.46 1.59
N ALA A 57 3.99 -7.38 1.64
CA ALA A 57 4.81 -8.43 2.20
C ALA A 57 6.09 -7.88 2.83
N CYS A 58 6.70 -8.67 3.70
CA CYS A 58 8.04 -8.43 4.22
C CYS A 58 8.93 -9.67 4.12
N SER A 59 10.24 -9.48 4.28
CA SER A 59 11.20 -10.55 4.50
C SER A 59 11.62 -10.65 5.97
N ARG A 60 12.27 -11.77 6.32
CA ARG A 60 12.89 -11.97 7.63
C ARG A 60 13.97 -10.92 7.97
N GLN A 61 14.52 -10.25 6.96
CA GLN A 61 15.59 -9.26 7.09
C GLN A 61 15.06 -7.83 7.29
N GLY A 62 13.74 -7.62 7.43
CA GLY A 62 13.17 -6.30 7.66
C GLY A 62 13.00 -5.46 6.38
N ARG A 63 12.97 -6.11 5.21
CA ARG A 63 12.58 -5.47 3.95
C ARG A 63 11.08 -5.58 3.79
N VAL A 64 10.42 -4.50 3.36
CA VAL A 64 8.96 -4.40 3.24
C VAL A 64 8.62 -3.81 1.88
N ALA A 65 7.62 -4.38 1.22
CA ALA A 65 7.06 -3.79 0.01
C ALA A 65 5.54 -3.71 0.11
N CYS A 66 4.99 -2.53 -0.24
CA CYS A 66 3.56 -2.26 -0.22
C CYS A 66 3.14 -1.66 -1.56
N LEU A 67 2.08 -2.21 -2.15
CA LEU A 67 1.58 -1.88 -3.48
C LEU A 67 0.16 -1.33 -3.38
N THR A 68 -0.11 -0.24 -4.09
CA THR A 68 -1.48 0.20 -4.39
C THR A 68 -1.65 0.43 -5.89
N ASN A 69 -2.88 0.26 -6.37
CA ASN A 69 -3.22 0.50 -7.78
C ASN A 69 -3.43 1.99 -8.01
N VAL A 70 -2.99 2.52 -9.16
CA VAL A 70 -3.45 3.84 -9.62
C VAL A 70 -4.82 3.69 -10.28
N LEU A 71 -5.74 4.60 -9.98
CA LEU A 71 -7.07 4.62 -10.59
C LEU A 71 -6.96 5.16 -12.02
N GLU A 72 -7.24 4.31 -13.02
CA GLU A 72 -7.22 4.69 -14.43
C GLU A 72 -8.18 3.82 -15.24
N LEU A 73 -8.75 4.38 -16.32
CA LEU A 73 -9.66 3.69 -17.24
C LEU A 73 -8.97 2.84 -18.31
N HIS A 74 -7.64 2.86 -18.37
CA HIS A 74 -6.91 2.34 -19.51
C HIS A 74 -6.71 0.82 -19.43
N HIS A 75 -7.03 0.13 -20.51
CA HIS A 75 -6.78 -1.30 -20.66
C HIS A 75 -5.40 -1.53 -21.30
N LEU A 76 -4.55 -2.29 -20.63
CA LEU A 76 -3.28 -2.79 -21.18
C LEU A 76 -3.39 -4.32 -21.29
N PRO A 77 -3.74 -4.88 -22.47
CA PRO A 77 -4.13 -6.29 -22.63
C PRO A 77 -3.09 -7.33 -22.22
N LYS A 78 -1.80 -6.96 -22.25
CA LYS A 78 -0.66 -7.85 -21.94
C LYS A 78 0.20 -7.32 -20.80
N ALA A 79 -0.41 -6.59 -19.87
CA ALA A 79 0.31 -6.04 -18.73
C ALA A 79 0.86 -7.16 -17.83
N LYS A 80 2.10 -7.03 -17.38
CA LYS A 80 2.62 -7.81 -16.25
C LYS A 80 1.80 -7.52 -15.00
N THR A 81 1.68 -8.51 -14.11
CA THR A 81 0.98 -8.31 -12.84
C THR A 81 1.83 -7.45 -11.92
N ARG A 82 1.23 -6.37 -11.38
CA ARG A 82 1.90 -5.48 -10.42
C ARG A 82 2.29 -6.20 -9.14
N GLY A 83 1.59 -7.30 -8.82
CA GLY A 83 1.83 -8.09 -7.61
C GLY A 83 3.18 -8.81 -7.60
N ASP A 84 3.89 -8.85 -8.73
CA ASP A 84 5.26 -9.37 -8.79
C ASP A 84 6.27 -8.36 -8.23
N LEU A 85 5.99 -7.06 -8.29
CA LEU A 85 6.93 -6.02 -7.89
C LEU A 85 7.39 -6.15 -6.42
N PRO A 86 6.49 -6.37 -5.44
CA PRO A 86 6.91 -6.66 -4.07
C PRO A 86 7.79 -7.90 -3.95
N ILE A 87 7.46 -8.98 -4.66
CA ILE A 87 8.22 -10.24 -4.62
C ILE A 87 9.62 -10.03 -5.20
N LEU A 88 9.72 -9.41 -6.37
CA LEU A 88 10.98 -9.10 -7.04
C LEU A 88 11.88 -8.24 -6.15
N PHE A 89 11.32 -7.26 -5.45
CA PHE A 89 12.07 -6.45 -4.50
C PHE A 89 12.60 -7.32 -3.36
N LEU A 90 11.73 -8.08 -2.68
CA LEU A 90 12.08 -8.86 -1.50
C LEU A 90 13.11 -9.96 -1.79
N LYS A 91 13.10 -10.53 -3.01
CA LYS A 91 14.12 -11.48 -3.49
C LYS A 91 15.46 -10.82 -3.87
N SER A 92 15.43 -9.54 -4.22
CA SER A 92 16.63 -8.81 -4.63
C SER A 92 17.53 -8.48 -3.44
N THR A 93 18.83 -8.31 -3.66
CA THR A 93 19.77 -7.75 -2.66
C THR A 93 19.95 -6.23 -2.79
N LYS A 94 19.28 -5.61 -3.78
CA LYS A 94 19.39 -4.16 -4.05
C LYS A 94 18.77 -3.33 -2.93
N SER A 95 19.32 -2.14 -2.70
CA SER A 95 18.68 -1.12 -1.88
C SER A 95 17.33 -0.69 -2.50
N PRO A 96 16.41 -0.08 -1.72
CA PRO A 96 15.15 0.44 -2.25
C PRO A 96 15.32 1.37 -3.46
N MET A 97 16.33 2.25 -3.44
CA MET A 97 16.59 3.20 -4.53
C MET A 97 17.10 2.49 -5.80
N GLU A 98 18.09 1.61 -5.66
CA GLU A 98 18.64 0.87 -6.81
C GLU A 98 17.58 -0.02 -7.48
N PHE A 99 16.72 -0.67 -6.68
CA PHE A 99 15.63 -1.46 -7.22
C PHE A 99 14.61 -0.57 -7.97
N ALA A 100 14.22 0.57 -7.38
CA ALA A 100 13.30 1.50 -8.04
C ALA A 100 13.87 2.04 -9.36
N GLN A 101 15.16 2.37 -9.40
CA GLN A 101 15.85 2.81 -10.62
C GLN A 101 15.91 1.70 -11.69
N GLN A 102 16.12 0.45 -11.29
CA GLN A 102 16.06 -0.67 -12.24
C GLN A 102 14.66 -0.81 -12.86
N LEU A 103 13.60 -0.49 -12.13
CA LEU A 103 12.23 -0.59 -12.65
C LEU A 103 11.93 0.40 -13.78
N ILE A 104 12.70 1.48 -13.96
CA ILE A 104 12.48 2.50 -15.01
C ILE A 104 12.26 1.82 -16.37
N THR A 105 13.15 0.89 -16.73
CA THR A 105 13.13 0.22 -18.04
C THR A 105 11.88 -0.62 -18.27
N ASP A 106 11.36 -1.27 -17.24
CA ASP A 106 10.24 -2.21 -17.35
C ASP A 106 8.88 -1.62 -16.90
N ALA A 107 8.87 -0.41 -16.34
CA ALA A 107 7.68 0.21 -15.74
C ALA A 107 6.48 0.33 -16.70
N HIS A 108 6.75 0.49 -17.99
CA HIS A 108 5.76 0.59 -19.06
C HIS A 108 5.00 -0.72 -19.31
N GLN A 109 5.54 -1.86 -18.89
CA GLN A 109 4.92 -3.18 -19.04
C GLN A 109 3.83 -3.44 -17.98
N TYR A 110 3.70 -2.57 -16.97
CA TYR A 110 2.72 -2.70 -15.89
C TYR A 110 1.57 -1.69 -16.05
N LYS A 111 0.38 -2.06 -15.54
CA LYS A 111 -0.68 -1.08 -15.27
C LYS A 111 -0.22 -0.04 -14.22
N GLY A 112 -0.95 1.05 -14.08
CA GLY A 112 -0.63 2.11 -13.12
C GLY A 112 -0.45 1.57 -11.70
N PHE A 113 0.68 1.87 -11.07
CA PHE A 113 0.99 1.42 -9.71
C PHE A 113 1.61 2.52 -8.86
N ASN A 114 1.47 2.35 -7.56
CA ASN A 114 2.27 3.00 -6.54
C ASN A 114 2.95 1.92 -5.71
N LEU A 115 4.24 2.06 -5.47
CA LEU A 115 5.04 1.07 -4.77
C LEU A 115 5.84 1.76 -3.66
N ILE A 116 5.70 1.27 -2.44
CA ILE A 116 6.58 1.60 -1.31
C ILE A 116 7.56 0.46 -1.15
N LEU A 117 8.84 0.78 -1.13
CA LEU A 117 9.95 -0.13 -0.90
C LEU A 117 10.70 0.35 0.33
N ALA A 118 10.76 -0.46 1.37
CA ALA A 118 11.44 -0.11 2.60
C ALA A 118 12.45 -1.17 2.99
N ASP A 119 13.55 -0.70 3.55
CA ASP A 119 14.56 -1.50 4.22
C ASP A 119 14.76 -0.89 5.61
N ILE A 120 14.17 -1.54 6.61
CA ILE A 120 14.07 -1.02 7.97
C ILE A 120 15.45 -0.93 8.65
N PRO A 121 16.32 -1.96 8.57
CA PRO A 121 17.69 -1.87 9.07
C PRO A 121 18.48 -0.67 8.53
N SER A 122 18.42 -0.41 7.22
CA SER A 122 19.15 0.71 6.59
C SER A 122 18.42 2.05 6.67
N LYS A 123 17.22 2.08 7.28
CA LYS A 123 16.41 3.29 7.43
C LYS A 123 16.09 3.95 6.08
N SER A 124 15.97 3.15 5.03
CA SER A 124 15.69 3.61 3.68
C SER A 124 14.27 3.26 3.27
N MET A 125 13.55 4.23 2.71
CA MET A 125 12.24 4.01 2.11
C MET A 125 12.12 4.84 0.84
N VAL A 126 11.66 4.20 -0.23
CA VAL A 126 11.45 4.82 -1.54
C VAL A 126 10.03 4.57 -1.99
N TYR A 127 9.41 5.61 -2.54
CA TYR A 127 8.18 5.53 -3.29
C TYR A 127 8.51 5.54 -4.78
N ALA A 128 7.88 4.63 -5.54
CA ALA A 128 7.96 4.57 -6.99
C ALA A 128 6.56 4.49 -7.62
N SER A 129 6.31 5.25 -8.69
CA SER A 129 5.08 5.15 -9.47
C SER A 129 5.33 5.37 -10.95
N ASN A 130 4.75 4.51 -11.80
CA ASN A 130 4.81 4.68 -13.25
C ASN A 130 3.75 5.66 -13.79
N ARG A 131 3.29 6.60 -12.96
CA ARG A 131 2.29 7.61 -13.29
C ARG A 131 2.71 9.00 -12.79
N PRO A 132 2.26 10.10 -13.44
CA PRO A 132 1.38 10.15 -14.64
C PRO A 132 2.07 9.58 -15.90
N LYS A 133 1.28 9.24 -16.94
CA LYS A 133 1.84 8.71 -18.19
C LYS A 133 2.52 9.83 -18.98
N GLY A 134 3.62 9.51 -19.65
CA GLY A 134 4.38 10.46 -20.49
C GLY A 134 5.64 10.99 -19.81
N ASP A 135 5.75 10.81 -18.50
CA ASP A 135 6.94 11.08 -17.72
C ASP A 135 7.70 9.78 -17.41
N ASP A 136 8.97 9.92 -17.04
CA ASP A 136 9.71 8.84 -16.40
C ASP A 136 9.01 8.39 -15.11
N ILE A 137 9.29 7.16 -14.67
CA ILE A 137 8.79 6.66 -13.38
C ILE A 137 9.17 7.65 -12.27
N ASN A 138 8.16 8.11 -11.52
CA ASN A 138 8.35 9.00 -10.39
C ASN A 138 8.95 8.18 -9.24
N ILE A 139 10.20 8.48 -8.89
CA ILE A 139 10.92 7.86 -7.78
C ILE A 139 11.27 8.96 -6.77
N GLN A 140 10.86 8.78 -5.52
CA GLN A 140 11.20 9.72 -4.44
C GLN A 140 11.58 8.97 -3.17
N GLN A 141 12.53 9.52 -2.43
CA GLN A 141 12.80 9.08 -1.07
C GLN A 141 11.65 9.53 -0.17
N VAL A 142 11.16 8.63 0.69
CA VAL A 142 10.09 8.95 1.65
C VAL A 142 10.73 9.53 2.90
N SER A 143 10.35 10.76 3.24
CA SER A 143 10.81 11.43 4.46
C SER A 143 10.22 10.77 5.71
N PRO A 144 10.87 10.90 6.88
CA PRO A 144 10.25 10.50 8.14
C PRO A 144 8.94 11.25 8.39
N GLY A 145 7.89 10.55 8.79
CA GLY A 145 6.60 11.16 9.05
C GLY A 145 5.41 10.23 8.84
N LEU A 146 4.22 10.82 8.91
CA LEU A 146 2.96 10.16 8.61
C LEU A 146 2.66 10.34 7.13
N HIS A 147 2.36 9.25 6.46
CA HIS A 147 2.01 9.22 5.05
C HIS A 147 0.73 8.41 4.80
N VAL A 148 0.00 8.81 3.77
CA VAL A 148 -1.15 8.07 3.26
C VAL A 148 -1.01 7.87 1.76
N LEU A 149 -1.18 6.63 1.31
CA LEU A 149 -1.12 6.25 -0.08
C LEU A 149 -2.43 5.62 -0.50
N SER A 150 -3.15 6.24 -1.43
CA SER A 150 -4.40 5.71 -1.97
C SER A 150 -4.21 5.28 -3.43
N ASN A 151 -5.11 5.68 -4.33
CA ASN A 151 -5.07 5.32 -5.76
C ASN A 151 -4.53 6.43 -6.66
N ALA A 152 -3.88 7.41 -6.04
CA ALA A 152 -3.14 8.51 -6.66
C ALA A 152 -1.73 8.57 -6.05
N ASN A 153 -1.00 9.66 -6.27
CA ASN A 153 0.36 9.82 -5.75
C ASN A 153 0.41 9.80 -4.21
N LEU A 154 1.58 9.52 -3.65
CA LEU A 154 1.82 9.57 -2.21
C LEU A 154 1.35 10.91 -1.62
N ASP A 155 0.60 10.87 -0.52
CA ASP A 155 0.03 12.03 0.17
C ASP A 155 -0.89 12.94 -0.67
N SER A 156 -1.39 12.44 -1.81
CA SER A 156 -2.39 13.17 -2.58
C SER A 156 -3.62 13.51 -1.73
N PRO A 157 -4.19 14.73 -1.86
CA PRO A 157 -5.24 15.24 -0.99
C PRO A 157 -6.63 14.70 -1.34
N CYS A 158 -6.78 13.41 -1.61
CA CYS A 158 -8.09 12.82 -1.85
C CYS A 158 -8.90 12.74 -0.54
N PRO A 159 -10.24 12.89 -0.57
CA PRO A 159 -11.05 12.99 0.65
C PRO A 159 -10.85 11.84 1.65
N LYS A 160 -10.74 10.59 1.16
CA LYS A 160 -10.47 9.43 2.02
C LYS A 160 -9.07 9.41 2.61
N ALA A 161 -8.06 9.85 1.84
CA ALA A 161 -6.68 9.92 2.35
C ALA A 161 -6.54 11.00 3.42
N LEU A 162 -7.15 12.18 3.22
CA LEU A 162 -7.17 13.26 4.21
C LEU A 162 -7.87 12.82 5.50
N ARG A 163 -9.01 12.12 5.37
CA ARG A 163 -9.74 11.57 6.52
C ARG A 163 -8.91 10.53 7.27
N LEU A 164 -8.34 9.56 6.56
CA LEU A 164 -7.47 8.54 7.15
C LEU A 164 -6.26 9.17 7.84
N ARG A 165 -5.60 10.15 7.20
CA ARG A 165 -4.48 10.91 7.78
C ARG A 165 -4.85 11.57 9.09
N LYS A 166 -6.00 12.27 9.12
CA LYS A 166 -6.50 12.94 10.33
C LYS A 166 -6.78 11.95 11.46
N SER A 167 -7.55 10.89 11.19
CA SER A 167 -7.91 9.88 12.19
C SER A 167 -6.69 9.11 12.69
N PHE A 168 -5.75 8.79 11.80
CA PHE A 168 -4.51 8.10 12.18
C PHE A 168 -3.64 8.97 13.08
N LYS A 169 -3.49 10.26 12.76
CA LYS A 169 -2.79 11.23 13.62
C LYS A 169 -3.43 11.33 15.01
N GLN A 170 -4.76 11.36 15.08
CA GLN A 170 -5.49 11.39 16.37
C GLN A 170 -5.23 10.13 17.20
N MET A 171 -5.24 8.95 16.56
CA MET A 171 -4.92 7.70 17.23
C MET A 171 -3.48 7.65 17.73
N LEU A 172 -2.51 8.10 16.92
CA LEU A 172 -1.11 8.20 17.33
C LEU A 172 -0.95 9.14 18.53
N ASN A 173 -1.60 10.31 18.51
CA ASN A 173 -1.57 11.24 19.63
C ASN A 173 -2.20 10.65 20.91
N LYS A 174 -3.25 9.84 20.80
CA LYS A 174 -3.88 9.15 21.93
C LYS A 174 -2.89 8.23 22.66
N TYR A 175 -2.06 7.49 21.91
CA TYR A 175 -1.06 6.60 22.51
C TYR A 175 0.21 7.32 22.94
N GLY A 176 0.55 8.44 22.29
CA GLY A 176 1.76 9.21 22.57
C GLY A 176 3.00 8.36 22.33
N ASN A 177 3.78 8.13 23.39
CA ASN A 177 5.00 7.32 23.33
C ASN A 177 4.78 5.85 23.72
N ASN A 178 3.54 5.46 24.02
CA ASN A 178 3.21 4.11 24.47
C ASN A 178 3.02 3.12 23.31
N GLU A 179 2.91 1.85 23.64
CA GLU A 179 2.53 0.83 22.65
C GLU A 179 1.16 1.12 22.05
N VAL A 180 1.05 0.91 20.73
CA VAL A 180 -0.21 1.08 20.02
C VAL A 180 -1.00 -0.22 20.01
N MET A 181 -2.31 -0.14 20.26
CA MET A 181 -3.20 -1.29 20.06
C MET A 181 -3.59 -1.37 18.59
N VAL A 182 -2.87 -2.19 17.83
CA VAL A 182 -3.09 -2.32 16.37
C VAL A 182 -4.48 -2.83 16.04
N LYS A 183 -5.08 -3.66 16.89
CA LYS A 183 -6.48 -4.11 16.71
C LYS A 183 -7.44 -2.91 16.72
N GLU A 184 -7.34 -2.04 17.72
CA GLU A 184 -8.17 -0.82 17.80
C GLU A 184 -7.91 0.11 16.61
N MET A 185 -6.66 0.28 16.19
CA MET A 185 -6.34 1.10 15.01
C MET A 185 -6.98 0.54 13.73
N VAL A 186 -6.93 -0.77 13.52
CA VAL A 186 -7.56 -1.38 12.35
C VAL A 186 -9.07 -1.19 12.38
N GLU A 187 -9.72 -1.48 13.50
CA GLU A 187 -11.17 -1.33 13.66
C GLU A 187 -11.62 0.13 13.43
N LYS A 188 -10.89 1.10 13.99
CA LYS A 188 -11.28 2.53 13.90
C LYS A 188 -10.89 3.20 12.58
N LEU A 189 -9.79 2.80 11.97
CA LEU A 189 -9.24 3.49 10.80
C LEU A 189 -9.57 2.75 9.50
N MET A 190 -9.44 1.44 9.50
CA MET A 190 -9.48 0.63 8.28
C MET A 190 -10.85 0.02 8.01
N GLU A 191 -11.84 0.24 8.87
CA GLU A 191 -13.25 -0.16 8.67
C GLU A 191 -14.16 1.04 8.38
N ASP A 192 -13.60 2.23 8.13
CA ASP A 192 -14.34 3.44 7.79
C ASP A 192 -15.00 3.33 6.40
N LYS A 193 -16.33 3.24 6.41
CA LYS A 193 -17.19 3.13 5.22
C LYS A 193 -17.71 4.48 4.69
N VAL A 194 -17.27 5.60 5.28
CA VAL A 194 -17.79 6.92 4.94
C VAL A 194 -17.40 7.28 3.51
N LYS A 195 -18.40 7.57 2.67
CA LYS A 195 -18.19 8.01 1.28
C LYS A 195 -17.85 9.50 1.25
N ALA A 196 -17.12 9.92 0.23
CA ALA A 196 -16.82 11.34 0.02
C ALA A 196 -18.05 12.09 -0.52
N ASP A 197 -18.05 13.40 -0.33
CA ASP A 197 -18.95 14.30 -1.05
C ASP A 197 -18.68 14.18 -2.56
N LYS A 198 -19.73 13.98 -3.36
CA LYS A 198 -19.64 13.83 -4.82
C LYS A 198 -18.96 15.02 -5.49
N SER A 199 -19.13 16.23 -4.94
CA SER A 199 -18.49 17.45 -5.45
C SER A 199 -16.97 17.50 -5.26
N LYS A 200 -16.41 16.62 -4.43
CA LYS A 200 -14.97 16.54 -4.11
C LYS A 200 -14.28 15.34 -4.76
N LEU A 201 -14.98 14.65 -5.67
CA LEU A 201 -14.44 13.51 -6.41
C LEU A 201 -13.55 13.99 -7.56
N PRO A 202 -12.52 13.20 -7.94
CA PRO A 202 -11.47 13.64 -8.86
C PRO A 202 -11.91 13.69 -10.34
N GLY A 203 -13.04 13.09 -10.72
CA GLY A 203 -13.54 13.14 -12.11
C GLY A 203 -12.71 12.32 -13.10
N ILE A 204 -12.04 11.27 -12.64
CA ILE A 204 -11.24 10.32 -13.43
C ILE A 204 -12.16 9.34 -14.20
N CYS A 205 -13.31 9.00 -13.63
CA CYS A 205 -14.29 8.07 -14.21
C CYS A 205 -15.72 8.42 -13.78
N ALA A 206 -16.70 7.56 -14.13
CA ALA A 206 -18.11 7.81 -13.83
C ALA A 206 -18.32 8.13 -12.35
N LEU A 207 -19.07 9.20 -12.08
CA LEU A 207 -19.25 9.79 -10.75
C LEU A 207 -19.76 8.76 -9.73
N GLU A 208 -20.68 7.90 -10.14
CA GLU A 208 -21.25 6.82 -9.34
C GLU A 208 -20.16 5.85 -8.90
N TRP A 209 -19.27 5.49 -9.81
CA TRP A 209 -18.19 4.54 -9.53
C TRP A 209 -17.12 5.17 -8.63
N GLU A 210 -16.76 6.43 -8.86
CA GLU A 210 -15.86 7.17 -7.95
C GLU A 210 -16.44 7.32 -6.54
N PHE A 211 -17.74 7.63 -6.45
CA PHE A 211 -18.46 7.70 -5.20
C PHE A 211 -18.39 6.37 -4.47
N GLU A 212 -18.67 5.25 -5.14
CA GLU A 212 -18.61 3.93 -4.53
C GLU A 212 -17.22 3.57 -4.02
N LEU A 213 -16.16 4.05 -4.66
CA LEU A 213 -14.77 3.77 -4.29
C LEU A 213 -14.15 4.79 -3.32
N SER A 214 -14.96 5.74 -2.84
CA SER A 214 -14.50 6.89 -2.07
C SER A 214 -14.38 6.66 -0.56
N SER A 215 -14.69 5.46 -0.05
CA SER A 215 -14.46 5.08 1.34
C SER A 215 -13.08 4.44 1.55
N ILE A 216 -12.64 4.36 2.82
CA ILE A 216 -11.39 3.70 3.21
C ILE A 216 -11.57 2.17 3.18
N PHE A 217 -12.75 1.72 3.62
CA PHE A 217 -13.24 0.37 3.45
C PHE A 217 -14.33 0.39 2.38
N VAL A 218 -14.02 -0.09 1.18
CA VAL A 218 -14.99 -0.10 0.08
C VAL A 218 -15.99 -1.22 0.30
N GLU A 219 -17.26 -0.84 0.35
CA GLU A 219 -18.41 -1.74 0.35
C GLU A 219 -19.36 -1.25 -0.73
N THR A 220 -19.74 -2.17 -1.62
CA THR A 220 -20.62 -1.97 -2.77
C THR A 220 -21.55 -3.16 -2.86
N ASP A 221 -22.79 -2.96 -3.31
CA ASP A 221 -23.77 -4.06 -3.54
C ASP A 221 -23.44 -4.90 -4.80
N THR A 222 -22.37 -4.54 -5.52
CA THR A 222 -21.74 -5.33 -6.58
C THR A 222 -20.62 -6.21 -6.02
N PRO A 223 -20.29 -7.35 -6.65
CA PRO A 223 -19.55 -8.36 -5.94
C PRO A 223 -18.02 -8.05 -5.73
N LEU A 224 -17.60 -7.44 -4.61
CA LEU A 224 -16.19 -7.15 -4.17
C LEU A 224 -15.75 -7.71 -2.75
N VAL A 225 -14.89 -8.77 -2.61
CA VAL A 225 -14.56 -9.54 -1.33
C VAL A 225 -13.23 -9.04 -0.83
N LYS A 226 -13.31 -8.78 0.47
CA LYS A 226 -12.42 -8.22 1.47
C LYS A 226 -11.18 -9.09 1.70
N PHE A 227 -9.99 -8.52 1.54
CA PHE A 227 -8.74 -9.10 2.06
C PHE A 227 -7.95 -8.08 2.90
N ARG A 228 -7.61 -8.49 4.13
CA ARG A 228 -6.90 -7.68 5.12
C ARG A 228 -5.48 -8.19 5.26
N SER A 229 -4.48 -7.30 5.13
CA SER A 229 -3.09 -7.61 5.48
C SER A 229 -2.59 -6.66 6.56
N LYS A 230 -1.96 -7.20 7.61
CA LYS A 230 -1.37 -6.44 8.72
C LYS A 230 0.13 -6.72 8.77
N PHE A 231 0.94 -5.67 8.88
CA PHE A 231 2.38 -5.80 9.13
C PHE A 231 2.80 -4.88 10.28
N ILE A 232 3.50 -5.43 11.27
CA ILE A 232 4.01 -4.70 12.44
C ILE A 232 5.46 -5.12 12.64
N GLU A 233 6.37 -4.16 12.64
CA GLU A 233 7.76 -4.38 13.05
C GLU A 233 8.06 -3.56 14.31
N ARG A 234 8.52 -4.24 15.38
CA ARG A 234 8.87 -3.64 16.67
C ARG A 234 10.39 -3.45 16.75
N LYS A 235 10.86 -2.36 17.37
CA LYS A 235 12.26 -2.31 17.82
C LYS A 235 12.48 -3.43 18.83
N LYS A 236 13.55 -4.22 18.67
CA LYS A 236 14.04 -5.05 19.78
C LYS A 236 14.54 -4.10 20.87
N GLN A 237 14.01 -4.22 22.08
CA GLN A 237 14.69 -3.69 23.26
C GLN A 237 15.97 -4.51 23.44
N CYS A 238 17.12 -3.85 23.39
CA CYS A 238 18.37 -4.43 23.90
C CYS A 238 18.34 -4.44 25.42
#